data_AF-A0A7D7LXI2-F1
#
_entry.id   AF-A0A7D7LXI2-F1
#
_cell.length_a   1.000
_cell.length_b   1.000
_cell.length_c   1.000
_cell.angle_alpha   90.00
_cell.angle_beta   90.00
_cell.angle_gamma   90.00
#
_symmetry.space_group_name_H-M   'P 1'
#
loop_
_entity.id
_entity.type
_entity.pdbx_description
1 polymer ?
#
loop_
_entity_poly.entity_id
_entity_poly.type
_entity_poly.pdbx_seq_one_letter_code
_entity_poly.pdbx_strand_id
1 'polypeptide(L)' 'MEFTWMVAGGAVRWSYTLAPDGQGTTLTESWAVQPLGFEKFAEWFGDDATAQLEARRDAALAGIPATLEAIKKIVEGR' A
#
# COMPACT_ATOMS: atom_id res chain seq x y z
N MET A 1 2.70 11.01 -12.45
CA MET A 1 2.55 9.66 -13.04
C MET A 1 2.15 8.70 -11.94
N GLU A 2 1.45 7.61 -12.25
CA GLU A 2 1.08 6.60 -11.25
C GLU A 2 1.49 5.21 -11.75
N PHE A 3 2.21 4.46 -10.92
CA PHE A 3 2.44 3.03 -11.08
C PHE A 3 1.54 2.27 -10.12
N THR A 4 0.91 1.21 -10.60
CA THR A 4 -0.19 0.55 -9.90
C THR A 4 -0.18 -0.94 -10.15
N TRP A 5 -0.53 -1.71 -9.12
CA TRP A 5 -0.82 -3.12 -9.27
C TRP A 5 -1.95 -3.56 -8.33
N MET A 6 -2.58 -4.68 -8.70
CA MET A 6 -3.69 -5.26 -7.98
C MET A 6 -3.30 -6.66 -7.51
N VAL A 7 -3.48 -6.95 -6.22
CA VAL A 7 -3.13 -8.23 -5.62
C VAL A 7 -4.38 -9.11 -5.49
N ALA A 8 -4.17 -10.43 -5.59
CA ALA A 8 -5.20 -11.46 -5.41
C ALA A 8 -6.46 -11.26 -6.28
N GLY A 9 -6.25 -10.90 -7.55
CA GLY A 9 -7.33 -10.73 -8.53
C GLY A 9 -8.16 -9.46 -8.32
N GLY A 10 -7.59 -8.40 -7.74
CA GLY A 10 -8.29 -7.13 -7.52
C GLY A 10 -8.68 -6.85 -6.07
N ALA A 11 -8.33 -7.73 -5.13
CA ALA A 11 -8.69 -7.61 -3.72
C ALA A 11 -8.08 -6.36 -3.07
N VAL A 12 -6.82 -6.08 -3.40
CA VAL A 12 -6.03 -5.01 -2.78
C VAL A 12 -5.33 -4.24 -3.86
N ARG A 13 -5.44 -2.92 -3.79
CA ARG A 13 -4.73 -1.97 -4.65
C ARG A 13 -3.50 -1.47 -3.92
N TRP A 14 -2.39 -1.45 -4.64
CA TRP A 14 -1.20 -0.70 -4.28
C TRP A 14 -0.85 0.26 -5.40
N SER A 15 -0.38 1.46 -5.04
CA SER A 15 0.16 2.38 -6.04
C SER A 15 1.26 3.27 -5.49
N TYR A 16 2.12 3.71 -6.41
CA TYR A 16 3.06 4.80 -6.23
C TYR A 16 2.70 5.93 -7.18
N THR A 17 2.36 7.09 -6.63
CA THR A 17 2.21 8.34 -7.38
C THR A 17 3.50 9.12 -7.28
N LEU A 18 4.03 9.53 -8.43
CA LEU A 18 5.23 10.36 -8.55
C LEU A 18 4.83 11.71 -9.15
N ALA A 19 5.08 12.78 -8.40
CA ALA A 19 4.86 14.15 -8.82
C ALA A 19 6.18 14.94 -8.79
N PRO A 20 6.50 15.75 -9.82
CA PRO A 20 7.65 16.65 -9.78
C PRO A 20 7.55 17.61 -8.59
N ASP A 21 8.67 17.83 -7.89
CA ASP A 21 8.78 18.81 -6.80
C ASP A 21 10.14 19.53 -6.90
N GLY A 22 10.19 20.62 -7.67
CA GLY A 22 11.43 21.35 -7.95
C GLY A 22 12.47 20.48 -8.65
N GLN A 23 13.60 20.25 -7.98
CA GLN A 23 14.66 19.34 -8.44
C GLN A 23 14.47 17.89 -7.95
N GLY A 24 13.43 17.63 -7.16
CA GLY A 24 13.11 16.33 -6.58
C GLY A 24 11.81 15.74 -7.10
N THR A 25 11.30 14.76 -6.37
CA THR A 25 10.03 14.09 -6.65
C THR A 25 9.32 13.81 -5.34
N THR A 26 8.05 14.20 -5.27
CA THR A 26 7.14 13.72 -4.23
C THR A 26 6.66 12.33 -4.62
N LEU A 27 7.06 11.33 -3.85
CA LEU A 27 6.62 9.95 -3.96
C LEU A 27 5.55 9.68 -2.90
N THR A 28 4.36 9.30 -3.34
CA THR A 28 3.26 8.90 -2.46
C THR A 28 2.93 7.44 -2.72
N GLU A 29 3.06 6.61 -1.69
CA GLU A 29 2.57 5.23 -1.72
C GLU A 29 1.13 5.17 -1.18
N SER A 30 0.28 4.37 -1.80
CA SER A 30 -1.12 4.18 -1.40
C SER A 30 -1.46 2.71 -1.32
N TRP A 31 -2.20 2.34 -0.28
CA TRP A 31 -2.75 1.01 -0.07
C TRP A 31 -4.25 1.11 0.17
N ALA A 32 -5.02 0.27 -0.52
CA ALA A 32 -6.47 0.22 -0.33
C ALA A 32 -7.03 -1.17 -0.58
N VAL A 33 -7.77 -1.70 0.40
CA VAL A 33 -8.64 -2.87 0.22
C VAL A 33 -9.82 -2.43 -0.66
N GLN A 34 -10.03 -3.15 -1.76
CA GLN A 34 -11.13 -2.89 -2.68
C GLN A 34 -12.40 -3.61 -2.20
N PRO A 35 -13.59 -3.28 -2.73
CA PRO A 35 -14.83 -3.99 -2.38
C PRO A 35 -14.72 -5.53 -2.47
N LEU A 36 -14.13 -6.05 -3.57
CA LEU A 36 -13.86 -7.48 -3.76
C LEU A 36 -12.90 -8.05 -2.70
N GLY A 37 -12.05 -7.21 -2.11
CA GLY A 37 -11.17 -7.60 -1.02
C GLY A 37 -11.94 -8.04 0.22
N PHE A 38 -13.00 -7.35 0.60
CA PHE A 38 -13.78 -7.72 1.78
C PHE A 38 -14.46 -9.09 1.59
N GLU A 39 -14.99 -9.37 0.41
CA GLU A 39 -15.57 -10.68 0.06
C GLU A 39 -14.52 -11.79 0.12
N LYS A 40 -13.35 -11.57 -0.48
CA LYS A 40 -12.25 -12.54 -0.46
C LYS A 40 -11.70 -12.81 0.94
N PHE A 41 -11.60 -11.78 1.77
CA PHE A 41 -11.15 -11.95 3.15
C PHE A 41 -12.18 -12.74 3.96
N ALA A 42 -13.48 -12.52 3.75
CA ALA A 42 -14.52 -13.33 4.37
C ALA A 42 -14.45 -14.80 3.91
N GLU A 43 -14.19 -15.05 2.63
CA GLU A 43 -14.01 -16.41 2.09
C GLU A 43 -12.79 -17.12 2.70
N TRP A 44 -11.66 -16.43 2.85
CA TRP A 44 -10.42 -17.05 3.33
C TRP A 44 -10.35 -17.21 4.85
N PHE A 45 -10.92 -16.25 5.60
CA PHE A 45 -10.71 -16.14 7.04
C PHE A 45 -11.99 -16.25 7.86
N GLY A 46 -13.17 -16.30 7.23
CA GLY A 46 -14.45 -16.39 7.92
C GLY A 46 -14.63 -15.28 8.94
N ASP A 47 -14.94 -15.67 10.18
CA ASP A 47 -15.15 -14.74 11.30
C ASP A 47 -13.91 -13.90 11.65
N ASP A 48 -12.70 -14.32 11.25
CA ASP A 48 -11.45 -13.59 11.50
C ASP A 48 -11.14 -12.54 10.42
N ALA A 49 -11.96 -12.43 9.37
CA ALA A 49 -11.71 -11.55 8.23
C ALA A 49 -11.45 -10.08 8.64
N THR A 50 -12.23 -9.56 9.59
CA THR A 50 -12.05 -8.19 10.09
C THR A 50 -10.71 -8.01 10.80
N ALA A 51 -10.33 -8.94 11.68
CA ALA A 51 -9.05 -8.84 12.38
C ALA A 51 -7.86 -8.93 11.41
N GLN A 52 -7.98 -9.78 10.37
CA GLN A 52 -6.98 -9.89 9.31
C GLN A 52 -6.84 -8.62 8.47
N LEU A 53 -7.94 -7.90 8.23
CA LEU A 53 -7.94 -6.61 7.53
C LEU A 53 -7.32 -5.51 8.40
N GLU A 54 -7.68 -5.43 9.67
CA GLU A 54 -7.12 -4.45 10.60
C GLU A 54 -5.61 -4.67 10.80
N ALA A 55 -5.16 -5.92 10.97
CA ALA A 55 -3.74 -6.23 11.07
C ALA A 55 -2.95 -5.76 9.84
N ARG A 56 -3.53 -5.88 8.64
CA ARG A 56 -2.91 -5.39 7.39
C ARG A 56 -2.96 -3.87 7.26
N ARG A 57 -4.03 -3.23 7.73
CA ARG A 57 -4.13 -1.78 7.82
C ARG A 57 -3.05 -1.22 8.74
N ASP A 58 -2.88 -1.79 9.93
CA ASP A 58 -1.84 -1.38 10.89
C ASP A 58 -0.44 -1.60 10.32
N ALA A 59 -0.21 -2.73 9.66
CA ALA A 59 1.05 -3.01 8.97
C ALA A 59 1.33 -1.99 7.84
N ALA A 60 0.31 -1.58 7.08
CA ALA A 60 0.47 -0.54 6.05
C ALA A 60 0.75 0.84 6.66
N LEU A 61 0.05 1.20 7.75
CA LEU A 61 0.25 2.47 8.45
C LEU A 61 1.66 2.62 9.03
N ALA A 62 2.24 1.53 9.54
CA ALA A 62 3.61 1.53 10.05
C ALA A 62 4.65 1.34 8.92
N GLY A 63 4.36 0.46 7.96
CA GLY A 63 5.30 0.02 6.94
C GLY A 63 5.50 1.04 5.82
N ILE A 64 4.44 1.67 5.33
CA ILE A 64 4.53 2.61 4.20
C ILE A 64 5.49 3.78 4.51
N PRO A 65 5.37 4.49 5.66
CA PRO A 65 6.31 5.56 5.99
C PRO A 65 7.76 5.07 6.06
N ALA A 66 8.00 3.90 6.66
CA ALA A 66 9.33 3.32 6.76
C ALA A 66 9.91 2.96 5.38
N THR A 67 9.09 2.42 4.48
CA THR A 67 9.46 2.13 3.09
C THR A 67 9.82 3.41 2.32
N LEU A 68 9.00 4.45 2.40
CA LEU A 68 9.26 5.72 1.71
C LEU A 68 10.54 6.39 2.21
N GLU A 69 10.79 6.36 3.53
CA GLU A 69 12.03 6.82 4.14
C GLU A 69 13.24 6.04 3.63
N ALA A 70 13.15 4.71 3.54
CA ALA A 70 14.22 3.86 3.03
C ALA A 70 14.50 4.12 1.54
N ILE A 71 13.46 4.26 0.71
CA ILE A 71 13.59 4.63 -0.69
C ILE A 71 14.29 5.98 -0.83
N LYS A 72 13.89 6.98 -0.04
CA LYS A 72 14.52 8.31 -0.05
C LYS A 72 16.02 8.22 0.25
N LYS A 73 16.41 7.48 1.29
CA LYS A 73 17.83 7.27 1.65
C LYS A 73 18.64 6.61 0.54
N ILE A 74 18.08 5.58 -0.10
CA ILE A 74 18.72 4.87 -1.22
C ILE A 74 18.92 5.80 -2.41
N VAL A 75 17.91 6.60 -2.75
CA VAL A 75 17.95 7.51 -3.91
C VAL A 75 18.88 8.69 -3.66
N GLU A 76 18.90 9.26 -2.45
CA GLU A 76 19.75 10.40 -2.11
C GLU A 76 21.17 10.02 -1.69
N GLY A 77 21.43 8.74 -1.44
CA GLY A 77 22.74 8.23 -1.02
C GLY A 77 23.17 8.69 0.38
N ARG A 78 22.22 9.05 1.25
CA ARG A 78 22.45 9.54 2.62
C ARG A 78 21.25 9.27 3.52
#